data_AF-A0A1X7U0U8-F1
#
_entry.id   AF-A0A1X7U0U8-F1
#
_cell.length_a   1.000
_cell.length_b   1.000
_cell.length_c   1.000
_cell.angle_alpha   90.00
_cell.angle_beta   90.00
_cell.angle_gamma   90.00
#
_symmetry.space_group_name_H-M   'P 1'
#
loop_
_entity.id
_entity.type
_entity.pdbx_description
1 polymer ?
#
loop_
_entity_poly.entity_id
_entity_poly.type
_entity_poly.pdbx_seq_one_letter_code
_entity_poly.pdbx_strand_id
1 'polypeptide(L)'
;MRECLMDSYIEQQKWREALQVAVALKGQYELYYSTYNPFLGLHCYKIAKLLQQVSEDTAALKESMKLLDKAIGILSVTHGSTHHCVVEGKRLLYDTGMELTGRKSSFASRWNTKRINRQSSSDINIPSIEMNIRISL
;
A
#
# COMPACT_ATOMS: atom_id res chain seq x y z
N MET A 1 -9.86 4.68 16.62
CA MET A 1 -9.94 6.05 16.06
C MET A 1 -8.82 6.38 15.06
N ARG A 2 -7.59 5.85 15.19
CA ARG A 2 -6.48 6.14 14.25
C ARG A 2 -6.58 5.45 12.87
N GLU A 3 -7.27 4.32 12.75
CA GLU A 3 -7.49 3.66 11.44
C GLU A 3 -8.30 4.53 10.49
N CYS A 4 -9.39 5.14 10.96
CA CYS A 4 -10.19 6.07 10.16
C CYS A 4 -9.36 7.26 9.65
N LEU A 5 -8.36 7.69 10.43
CA LEU A 5 -7.44 8.75 10.01
C LEU A 5 -6.51 8.29 8.89
N MET A 6 -5.95 7.08 9.00
CA MET A 6 -5.14 6.47 7.94
C MET A 6 -5.96 6.33 6.65
N ASP A 7 -7.18 5.80 6.74
CA ASP A 7 -8.06 5.62 5.58
C ASP A 7 -8.45 6.98 4.95
N SER A 8 -8.71 8.00 5.76
CA SER A 8 -8.95 9.36 5.26
C SER A 8 -7.74 9.94 4.52
N TYR A 9 -6.51 9.71 5.00
CA TYR A 9 -5.31 10.12 4.27
C TYR A 9 -5.14 9.34 2.96
N ILE A 10 -5.49 8.05 2.91
CA ILE A 10 -5.47 7.25 1.68
C ILE A 10 -6.47 7.84 0.66
N GLU A 11 -7.70 8.16 1.08
CA GLU A 11 -8.74 8.77 0.23
C GLU A 11 -8.31 10.13 -0.31
N GLN A 12 -7.73 10.97 0.55
CA GLN A 12 -7.14 12.26 0.18
C GLN A 12 -5.81 12.13 -0.56
N GLN A 13 -5.36 10.90 -0.85
CA GLN A 13 -4.13 10.66 -1.57
C GLN A 13 -2.87 11.17 -0.83
N LYS A 14 -2.93 11.41 0.47
CA LYS A 14 -1.81 11.84 1.33
C LYS A 14 -0.97 10.64 1.79
N TRP A 15 -0.18 10.08 0.87
CA TRP A 15 0.48 8.79 1.06
C TRP A 15 1.52 8.77 2.19
N ARG A 16 2.28 9.85 2.36
CA ARG A 16 3.33 9.92 3.40
C ARG A 16 2.69 9.95 4.79
N GLU A 17 1.63 10.72 4.94
CA GLU A 17 0.85 10.87 6.16
C GLU A 17 0.12 9.56 6.50
N ALA A 18 -0.49 8.92 5.50
CA ALA A 18 -1.07 7.60 5.66
C ALA A 18 -0.04 6.57 6.15
N LEU A 19 1.17 6.56 5.57
CA LEU A 19 2.24 5.66 5.96
C LEU A 19 2.70 5.91 7.40
N GLN A 20 2.85 7.18 7.82
CA GLN A 20 3.22 7.53 9.19
C GLN A 20 2.20 6.98 10.20
N VAL A 21 0.91 7.17 9.93
CA VAL A 21 -0.15 6.64 10.81
C VAL A 21 -0.14 5.11 10.81
N ALA A 22 0.00 4.47 9.65
CA ALA A 22 0.02 3.02 9.54
C ALA A 22 1.19 2.40 10.31
N VAL A 23 2.41 2.93 10.15
CA VAL A 23 3.59 2.44 10.88
C VAL A 23 3.44 2.65 12.39
N ALA A 24 2.88 3.79 12.82
CA ALA A 24 2.62 4.05 14.24
C ALA A 24 1.60 3.08 14.87
N LEU A 25 0.71 2.49 14.06
CA LEU A 25 -0.27 1.51 14.50
C LEU A 25 0.27 0.07 14.53
N LYS A 26 1.32 -0.24 13.76
CA LYS A 26 1.85 -1.60 13.60
C LYS A 26 2.10 -2.32 14.94
N GLY A 27 2.71 -1.64 15.91
CA GLY A 27 2.99 -2.23 17.22
C GLY A 27 1.73 -2.59 18.01
N GLN A 28 0.67 -1.79 17.92
CA GLN A 28 -0.61 -2.08 18.58
C GLN A 28 -1.30 -3.26 17.91
N TYR A 29 -1.26 -3.33 16.58
CA TYR A 29 -1.78 -4.45 15.82
C TYR A 29 -1.09 -5.77 16.18
N GLU A 30 0.23 -5.76 16.30
CA GLU A 30 1.02 -6.94 16.67
C GLU A 30 0.81 -7.35 18.14
N LEU A 31 0.43 -6.42 19.01
CA LEU A 31 0.15 -6.69 20.43
C LEU A 31 -1.25 -7.24 20.66
N TYR A 32 -2.27 -6.65 20.03
CA TYR A 32 -3.67 -6.96 20.35
C TYR A 32 -4.30 -8.03 19.46
N TYR A 33 -3.75 -8.25 18.26
CA TYR A 33 -4.27 -9.27 17.37
C TYR A 33 -3.42 -10.53 17.39
N SER A 34 -4.09 -11.68 17.39
CA SER A 34 -3.44 -12.98 17.24
C SER A 34 -2.74 -13.11 15.89
N THR A 35 -1.81 -14.05 15.80
CA THR A 35 -0.97 -14.28 14.61
C THR A 35 -1.76 -14.40 13.30
N TYR A 36 -2.93 -15.04 13.33
CA TYR A 36 -3.78 -15.25 12.15
C TYR A 36 -5.04 -14.38 12.17
N ASN A 37 -4.96 -13.16 12.69
CA ASN A 37 -6.09 -12.24 12.64
C ASN A 37 -6.16 -11.50 11.28
N PRO A 38 -7.32 -11.46 10.62
CA PRO A 38 -7.46 -10.81 9.31
C PRO A 38 -7.11 -9.32 9.32
N PHE A 39 -7.37 -8.60 10.42
CA PHE A 39 -7.03 -7.17 10.53
C PHE A 39 -5.52 -6.94 10.55
N LEU A 40 -4.75 -7.80 11.23
CA LEU A 40 -3.29 -7.77 11.18
C LEU A 40 -2.76 -7.98 9.76
N GLY A 41 -3.33 -8.97 9.04
CA GLY A 41 -2.98 -9.22 7.64
C GLY A 41 -3.26 -8.02 6.73
N LEU A 42 -4.44 -7.42 6.85
CA LEU A 42 -4.82 -6.22 6.09
C LEU A 42 -3.95 -5.01 6.44
N HIS A 43 -3.57 -4.84 7.70
CA HIS A 43 -2.72 -3.74 8.13
C HIS A 43 -1.30 -3.87 7.55
N CYS A 44 -0.69 -5.06 7.61
CA CYS A 44 0.58 -5.34 6.94
C CYS A 44 0.50 -5.07 5.43
N TYR A 45 -0.58 -5.51 4.77
CA TYR A 45 -0.80 -5.27 3.35
C TYR A 45 -0.88 -3.77 3.02
N LYS A 46 -1.62 -2.99 3.81
CA LYS A 46 -1.74 -1.52 3.64
C LYS A 46 -0.38 -0.83 3.79
N ILE A 47 0.41 -1.16 4.82
CA ILE A 47 1.75 -0.59 5.01
C ILE A 47 2.64 -0.90 3.80
N ALA A 48 2.65 -2.14 3.33
CA ALA A 48 3.48 -2.53 2.20
C ALA A 48 3.16 -1.73 0.92
N LYS A 49 1.87 -1.61 0.59
CA LYS A 49 1.43 -0.78 -0.54
C LYS A 49 1.82 0.68 -0.38
N LEU A 50 1.71 1.24 0.83
CA LEU A 50 2.11 2.61 1.11
C LEU A 50 3.63 2.81 0.97
N LEU A 51 4.45 1.84 1.39
CA LEU A 51 5.90 1.88 1.20
C LEU A 51 6.28 1.94 -0.29
N GLN A 52 5.68 1.08 -1.11
CA GLN A 52 5.87 1.08 -2.57
C GLN A 52 5.36 2.35 -3.25
N GLN A 53 4.37 3.02 -2.66
CA GLN A 53 3.77 4.23 -3.20
C GLN A 53 4.57 5.50 -2.85
N VAL A 54 5.28 5.50 -1.72
CA VAL A 54 5.97 6.67 -1.16
C VAL A 54 7.46 6.66 -1.46
N SER A 55 8.06 5.48 -1.66
CA SER A 55 9.50 5.31 -1.72
C SER A 55 9.94 4.35 -2.81
N GLU A 56 11.03 4.72 -3.49
CA GLU A 56 11.80 3.86 -4.39
C GLU A 56 13.08 3.34 -3.72
N ASP A 57 13.28 3.69 -2.44
CA ASP A 57 14.42 3.22 -1.67
C ASP A 57 14.40 1.69 -1.52
N THR A 58 15.55 1.07 -1.79
CA THR A 58 15.76 -0.36 -1.68
C THR A 58 15.41 -0.88 -0.29
N ALA A 59 15.68 -0.13 0.78
CA ALA A 59 15.32 -0.57 2.13
C ALA A 59 13.80 -0.58 2.33
N ALA A 60 13.09 0.45 1.85
CA ALA A 60 11.63 0.52 1.90
C ALA A 60 10.98 -0.61 1.07
N LEU A 61 11.52 -0.92 -0.12
CA LEU A 61 11.02 -2.02 -0.95
C LEU A 61 11.25 -3.38 -0.29
N LYS A 62 12.41 -3.61 0.33
CA LYS A 62 12.68 -4.85 1.09
C LYS A 62 11.72 -5.00 2.27
N GLU A 63 11.44 -3.92 3.00
CA GLU A 63 10.48 -3.96 4.10
C GLU A 63 9.05 -4.22 3.59
N SER A 64 8.68 -3.60 2.47
CA SER A 64 7.40 -3.88 1.81
C SER A 64 7.25 -5.36 1.45
N MET A 65 8.29 -6.00 0.92
CA MET A 65 8.25 -7.43 0.60
C MET A 65 8.02 -8.29 1.83
N LYS A 66 8.69 -8.01 2.95
CA LYS A 66 8.48 -8.75 4.21
C LYS A 66 7.04 -8.61 4.72
N LEU A 67 6.49 -7.41 4.64
CA LEU A 67 5.12 -7.14 5.07
C LEU A 67 4.08 -7.78 4.14
N LEU A 68 4.33 -7.81 2.83
CA LEU A 68 3.50 -8.54 1.86
C LEU A 68 3.53 -10.03 2.16
N ASP A 69 4.69 -10.63 2.41
CA ASP A 69 4.81 -12.05 2.72
C ASP A 69 4.03 -12.40 3.99
N LYS A 70 4.19 -11.61 5.07
CA LYS A 70 3.38 -11.75 6.29
C LYS A 70 1.88 -11.59 6.02
N ALA A 71 1.49 -10.59 5.25
CA ALA A 71 0.09 -10.36 4.90
C ALA A 71 -0.50 -11.52 4.09
N ILE A 72 0.23 -12.04 3.10
CA ILE A 72 -0.18 -13.18 2.26
C ILE A 72 -0.36 -14.42 3.14
N GLY A 73 0.56 -14.71 4.06
CA GLY A 73 0.43 -15.84 4.98
C GLY A 73 -0.83 -15.76 5.82
N ILE A 74 -1.09 -14.61 6.45
CA ILE A 74 -2.27 -14.39 7.30
C ILE A 74 -3.57 -14.44 6.48
N LEU A 75 -3.61 -13.75 5.34
CA LEU A 75 -4.81 -13.64 4.51
C LEU A 75 -5.13 -14.95 3.77
N SER A 76 -4.11 -15.75 3.43
CA SER A 76 -4.34 -17.08 2.86
C SER A 76 -5.01 -18.02 3.86
N VAL A 77 -4.67 -17.93 5.15
CA VAL A 77 -5.31 -18.74 6.21
C VAL A 77 -6.72 -18.24 6.50
N THR A 78 -6.91 -16.92 6.58
CA THR A 78 -8.19 -16.32 7.03
C THR A 78 -9.24 -16.21 5.92
N HIS A 79 -8.84 -15.97 4.68
CA HIS A 79 -9.76 -15.75 3.55
C HIS A 79 -9.59 -16.76 2.41
N GLY A 80 -8.53 -17.58 2.44
CA GLY A 80 -8.20 -18.53 1.38
C GLY A 80 -7.21 -17.98 0.35
N SER A 81 -6.54 -18.91 -0.34
CA SER A 81 -5.45 -18.62 -1.28
C SER A 81 -5.89 -17.91 -2.57
N THR A 82 -7.18 -17.96 -2.89
CA THR A 82 -7.81 -17.34 -4.06
C THR A 82 -8.40 -15.96 -3.78
N HIS A 83 -8.38 -15.50 -2.53
CA HIS A 83 -8.90 -14.20 -2.18
C HIS A 83 -8.12 -13.08 -2.90
N HIS A 84 -8.83 -12.03 -3.34
CA HIS A 84 -8.26 -11.00 -4.19
C HIS A 84 -7.02 -10.32 -3.57
N CYS A 85 -7.00 -10.06 -2.26
CA CYS A 85 -5.81 -9.50 -1.58
C CYS A 85 -4.60 -10.45 -1.62
N VAL A 86 -4.83 -11.76 -1.59
CA VAL A 86 -3.74 -12.76 -1.63
C VAL A 86 -3.15 -12.83 -3.03
N VAL A 87 -4.01 -12.90 -4.05
CA VAL A 87 -3.60 -12.94 -5.46
C VAL A 87 -2.84 -11.67 -5.84
N GLU A 88 -3.41 -10.50 -5.52
CA GLU A 88 -2.74 -9.22 -5.79
C GLU A 88 -1.47 -9.05 -4.94
N GLY A 89 -1.48 -9.48 -3.68
CA GLY A 89 -0.30 -9.44 -2.82
C GLY A 89 0.87 -10.24 -3.38
N LYS A 90 0.62 -11.45 -3.90
CA LYS A 90 1.64 -12.28 -4.57
C LYS A 90 2.20 -11.59 -5.81
N ARG A 91 1.34 -10.94 -6.60
CA ARG A 91 1.76 -10.18 -7.78
C ARG A 91 2.63 -8.98 -7.37
N LEU A 92 2.20 -8.19 -6.39
CA LEU A 92 2.98 -7.05 -5.88
C LEU A 92 4.34 -7.49 -5.32
N LEU A 93 4.40 -8.64 -4.64
CA LEU A 93 5.63 -9.22 -4.13
C LEU A 93 6.59 -9.59 -5.28
N TYR A 94 6.08 -10.22 -6.34
CA TYR A 94 6.85 -10.54 -7.53
C TYR A 94 7.37 -9.28 -8.24
N ASP A 95 6.49 -8.30 -8.49
CA ASP A 95 6.85 -7.05 -9.16
C ASP A 95 7.94 -6.29 -8.39
N THR A 96 7.84 -6.24 -7.06
CA THR A 96 8.85 -5.60 -6.20
C THR A 96 10.19 -6.34 -6.25
N GLY A 97 10.16 -7.67 -6.28
CA GLY A 97 11.37 -8.48 -6.44
C GLY A 97 12.06 -8.25 -7.79
N MET A 98 11.28 -8.05 -8.86
CA MET A 98 11.81 -7.70 -10.18
C MET A 98 12.42 -6.29 -10.18
N GLU A 99 11.75 -5.31 -9.57
CA GLU A 99 12.26 -3.94 -9.42
C GLU A 99 13.60 -3.92 -8.67
N LEU A 100 13.71 -4.66 -7.56
CA LEU A 100 14.96 -4.79 -6.79
C LEU A 100 16.11 -5.46 -7.54
N THR A 101 15.81 -6.34 -8.51
CA THR A 101 16.83 -7.02 -9.32
C THR A 101 17.16 -6.28 -10.62
N GLY A 102 16.53 -5.12 -10.85
CA GLY A 102 16.70 -4.34 -12.09
C GLY A 102 16.08 -5.03 -13.33
N ARG A 103 15.23 -6.05 -13.14
CA ARG A 103 14.56 -6.76 -14.22
C ARG A 103 13.19 -6.14 -14.47
N LYS A 104 12.79 -6.01 -15.74
CA LYS A 104 11.42 -5.57 -16.07
C LYS A 104 10.44 -6.69 -15.71
N SER A 105 9.42 -6.40 -14.92
CA SER A 105 8.31 -7.34 -14.69
C SER A 105 7.56 -7.60 -16.00
N SER A 106 7.23 -8.87 -16.28
CA SER A 106 6.35 -9.27 -17.38
C SER A 106 4.89 -8.83 -17.14
N PHE A 107 4.54 -8.56 -15.88
CA PHE A 107 3.28 -7.96 -15.47
C PHE A 107 3.48 -6.45 -15.34
N ALA A 108 3.57 -5.72 -16.45
CA ALA A 108 3.65 -4.27 -16.41
C ALA A 108 2.38 -3.69 -15.75
N SER A 109 2.45 -3.47 -14.43
CA SER A 109 1.33 -3.07 -13.60
C SER A 109 0.98 -1.60 -13.82
N ARG A 110 -0.27 -1.38 -14.29
CA ARG A 110 -1.04 -0.13 -14.46
C ARG A 110 -0.93 0.92 -13.34
N TRP A 111 -0.32 0.59 -12.20
CA TRP A 111 -0.03 1.51 -11.09
C TRP A 111 1.12 2.49 -11.41
N ASN A 112 2.00 2.16 -12.35
CA ASN A 112 3.16 3.01 -12.68
C ASN A 112 2.78 4.31 -13.44
N THR A 113 1.61 4.34 -14.10
CA THR A 113 1.15 5.52 -14.84
C THR A 113 0.76 6.69 -13.92
N LYS A 114 0.56 6.45 -12.61
CA LYS A 114 0.27 7.51 -11.63
C LYS A 114 1.47 7.91 -10.76
N ARG A 115 2.63 7.25 -10.85
CA ARG A 115 3.85 7.67 -10.12
C ARG A 115 4.40 9.01 -10.63
N ILE A 116 4.16 9.34 -11.91
CA ILE A 116 4.77 10.51 -12.58
C ILE A 116 4.20 11.86 -12.13
N ASN A 117 3.06 11.93 -11.45
CA ASN A 117 2.37 13.22 -11.23
C ASN A 117 2.43 13.79 -9.80
N ARG A 118 3.50 13.51 -9.04
CA ARG A 118 3.57 13.94 -7.63
C ARG A 118 4.97 14.34 -7.17
N GLN A 119 5.41 15.53 -7.60
CA GLN A 119 5.94 16.58 -6.73
C GLN A 119 6.37 17.79 -7.60
N SER A 120 5.40 18.52 -8.15
CA SER A 120 5.58 19.93 -8.51
C SER A 120 4.57 20.74 -7.71
N SER A 121 4.91 21.00 -6.47
CA SER A 121 4.27 22.04 -5.65
C SER A 121 5.35 22.71 -4.81
N SER A 122 6.36 23.25 -5.48
CA SER A 122 6.73 24.64 -5.22
C SER A 122 5.85 25.49 -6.13
N ASP A 123 5.37 26.59 -5.60
CA ASP A 123 4.64 27.67 -6.28
C ASP A 123 3.11 27.65 -6.15
N ILE A 124 2.68 28.61 -5.34
CA ILE A 124 1.38 29.25 -5.31
C ILE A 124 0.93 29.57 -6.74
N ASN A 125 -0.16 28.96 -7.21
CA ASN A 125 -1.23 29.67 -7.91
C ASN A 125 -2.48 28.78 -8.03
N ILE A 126 -3.62 29.25 -7.50
CA ILE A 126 -4.94 28.68 -7.80
C ILE A 126 -5.39 29.33 -9.10
N PRO A 127 -5.81 28.53 -10.11
CA PRO A 127 -7.18 28.69 -10.56
C PRO A 127 -7.90 27.35 -10.83
N SER A 128 -9.18 27.38 -10.47
CA SER A 128 -10.23 26.38 -10.65
C SER A 128 -10.35 25.81 -12.06
N ILE A 129 -10.60 24.50 -12.19
CA ILE A 129 -11.50 23.90 -13.20
C ILE A 129 -12.23 22.73 -12.53
N GLU A 130 -13.55 22.74 -12.68
CA GLU A 130 -14.49 21.76 -12.16
C GLU A 130 -14.42 20.38 -12.85
N MET A 131 -14.99 19.42 -12.12
CA MET A 131 -15.95 18.40 -12.57
C MET A 131 -15.50 16.99 -12.96
N ASN A 132 -16.18 16.08 -12.25
CA ASN A 132 -16.64 14.74 -12.60
C ASN A 132 -15.62 13.60 -12.63
N ILE A 133 -15.82 12.65 -11.71
CA ILE A 133 -16.34 11.32 -12.04
C ILE A 133 -16.94 10.71 -10.76
N ARG A 134 -18.24 10.40 -10.83
CA ARG A 134 -18.96 9.52 -9.89
C ARG A 134 -18.37 8.12 -9.94
N ILE A 135 -18.25 7.45 -8.80
CA ILE A 135 -18.28 5.99 -8.75
C ILE A 135 -19.27 5.59 -7.66
N SER A 136 -20.36 4.98 -8.10
CA SER A 136 -21.39 4.38 -7.25
C SER A 136 -20.85 3.13 -6.55
N LEU A 137 -21.45 2.88 -5.38
CA LEU A 137 -21.32 1.76 -4.43
C LEU A 137 -20.90 0.41 -5.02
#